data_AF-A0A1Q9NCR8-F1
#
_entry.id   AF-A0A1Q9NCR8-F1
#
_cell.length_a   1.000
_cell.length_b   1.000
_cell.length_c   1.000
_cell.angle_alpha   90.00
_cell.angle_beta   90.00
_cell.angle_gamma   90.00
#
_symmetry.space_group_name_H-M   'P 1'
#
loop_
_entity.id
_entity.type
_entity.pdbx_description
1 polymer ?
#
loop_
_entity_poly.entity_id
_entity_poly.type
_entity_poly.pdbx_seq_one_letter_code
_entity_poly.pdbx_strand_id
1 'polypeptide(L)'
;MLKFKEFSRLKSRLDYLIILIIISSIGFTLIAYFSMLIFVKLNIKTINLNFKGTSIFIFFILTIPFITGGFFSLILDRSISQEKIQNSLLLSHCIICLLPLKNNVIKCNHCNYKYHSWHQVKNHNQKTNKCMICEKFLSKNDQNIQKISKKPNNIVIIDGANLACDSRPATVENIKLAQELLIAKGFEVICFVSPSLKYRILEEERSEFINDIERGRYIQTPAKAYDDKFILEAALKFNGYVLSNDKFSDIIEYKDKIQDRRMTFTLVKDEIIIDFKNYASKKP
;
A
#
# COMPACT_ATOMS: atom_id res chain seq x y z
N MET A 1 -6.53 19.86 -29.07
CA MET A 1 -7.71 20.35 -28.32
C MET A 1 -8.94 19.42 -28.38
N LEU A 2 -9.15 18.62 -29.44
CA LEU A 2 -10.29 17.69 -29.57
C LEU A 2 -10.29 16.49 -28.59
N LYS A 3 -9.12 16.01 -28.13
CA LYS A 3 -9.02 14.85 -27.21
C LYS A 3 -9.56 15.08 -25.80
N PHE A 4 -9.68 16.34 -25.35
CA PHE A 4 -10.12 16.66 -23.98
C PHE A 4 -11.63 16.50 -23.80
N LYS A 5 -12.41 16.70 -24.88
CA LYS A 5 -13.88 16.62 -24.86
C LYS A 5 -14.40 15.17 -24.87
N GLU A 6 -13.61 14.23 -25.39
CA GLU A 6 -13.91 12.80 -25.31
C GLU A 6 -13.60 12.23 -23.92
N PHE A 7 -12.54 12.73 -23.28
CA PHE A 7 -12.13 12.26 -21.94
C PHE A 7 -13.17 12.61 -20.86
N SER A 8 -13.76 13.81 -20.90
CA SER A 8 -14.81 14.21 -19.96
C SER A 8 -16.09 13.39 -20.12
N ARG A 9 -16.45 13.00 -21.35
CA ARG A 9 -17.59 12.10 -21.63
C ARG A 9 -17.35 10.67 -21.18
N LEU A 10 -16.10 10.19 -21.20
CA LEU A 10 -15.76 8.87 -20.67
C LEU A 10 -15.84 8.85 -19.14
N LYS A 11 -15.37 9.90 -18.46
CA LYS A 11 -15.43 10.02 -17.00
C LYS A 11 -16.88 9.98 -16.49
N SER A 12 -17.78 10.73 -17.13
CA SER A 12 -19.20 10.75 -16.72
C SER A 12 -19.90 9.39 -16.91
N ARG A 13 -19.50 8.60 -17.92
CA ARG A 13 -20.03 7.24 -18.12
C ARG A 13 -19.51 6.25 -17.08
N LEU A 14 -18.24 6.40 -16.66
CA LEU A 14 -17.63 5.57 -15.63
C LEU A 14 -18.29 5.82 -14.26
N ASP A 15 -18.51 7.08 -13.91
CA ASP A 15 -19.15 7.47 -12.65
C ASP A 15 -20.59 6.93 -12.57
N TYR A 16 -21.34 6.96 -13.68
CA TYR A 16 -22.68 6.39 -13.77
C TYR A 16 -22.69 4.86 -13.60
N LEU A 17 -21.69 4.17 -14.19
CA LEU A 17 -21.55 2.72 -14.05
C LEU A 17 -21.23 2.32 -12.59
N ILE A 18 -20.36 3.07 -11.92
CA ILE A 18 -20.01 2.86 -10.51
C ILE A 18 -21.25 3.03 -9.62
N ILE A 19 -22.06 4.07 -9.86
CA ILE A 19 -23.31 4.30 -9.13
C ILE A 19 -24.29 3.13 -9.33
N LEU A 20 -24.45 2.64 -10.56
CA LEU A 20 -25.28 1.46 -10.87
C LEU A 20 -24.83 0.20 -10.15
N ILE A 21 -23.51 -0.04 -10.08
CA ILE A 21 -22.94 -1.18 -9.35
C ILE A 21 -23.24 -1.05 -7.85
N ILE A 22 -23.05 0.13 -7.26
CA ILE A 22 -23.34 0.39 -5.84
C ILE A 22 -24.83 0.15 -5.55
N ILE A 23 -25.73 0.70 -6.37
CA ILE A 23 -27.19 0.52 -6.22
C ILE A 23 -27.56 -0.96 -6.32
N SER A 24 -26.99 -1.70 -7.28
CA SER A 24 -27.27 -3.13 -7.42
C SER A 24 -26.80 -3.94 -6.22
N SER A 25 -25.62 -3.64 -5.67
CA SER A 25 -25.06 -4.32 -4.48
C SER A 25 -25.90 -4.06 -3.23
N ILE A 26 -26.37 -2.82 -3.05
CA ILE A 26 -27.27 -2.47 -1.95
C ILE A 26 -28.60 -3.20 -2.11
N GLY A 27 -29.16 -3.24 -3.33
CA GLY A 27 -30.39 -3.98 -3.64
C GLY A 27 -30.28 -5.47 -3.29
N PHE A 28 -29.19 -6.14 -3.69
CA PHE A 28 -28.96 -7.55 -3.35
C PHE A 28 -28.85 -7.79 -1.84
N THR A 29 -28.20 -6.88 -1.11
CA THR A 29 -28.04 -6.99 0.35
C THR A 29 -29.39 -6.83 1.06
N LEU A 30 -30.22 -5.89 0.62
CA LEU A 30 -31.57 -5.69 1.15
C LEU A 30 -32.47 -6.89 0.86
N ILE A 31 -32.44 -7.45 -0.37
CA ILE A 31 -33.23 -8.64 -0.72
C ILE A 31 -32.82 -9.84 0.15
N ALA A 32 -31.52 -10.05 0.38
CA ALA A 32 -31.02 -11.11 1.25
C ALA A 32 -31.47 -10.91 2.70
N TYR A 33 -31.41 -9.67 3.21
CA TYR A 33 -31.87 -9.31 4.55
C TYR A 33 -33.38 -9.54 4.73
N PHE A 34 -34.21 -9.09 3.79
CA PHE A 34 -35.66 -9.31 3.84
C PHE A 34 -36.01 -10.80 3.71
N SER A 35 -35.30 -11.56 2.86
CA SER A 35 -35.49 -13.00 2.75
C SER A 35 -35.18 -13.71 4.08
N MET A 36 -34.13 -13.28 4.78
CA MET A 36 -33.80 -13.78 6.12
C MET A 36 -34.89 -13.44 7.14
N LEU A 37 -35.40 -12.20 7.14
CA LEU A 37 -36.47 -11.78 8.06
C LEU A 37 -37.77 -12.56 7.83
N ILE A 38 -38.15 -12.77 6.56
CA ILE A 38 -39.31 -13.59 6.19
C ILE A 38 -39.11 -15.03 6.68
N PHE A 39 -37.93 -15.61 6.45
CA PHE A 39 -37.62 -16.97 6.89
C PHE A 39 -37.67 -17.12 8.42
N VAL A 40 -37.11 -16.17 9.18
CA VAL A 40 -37.21 -16.14 10.65
C VAL A 40 -38.67 -16.06 11.09
N LYS A 41 -39.46 -15.17 10.48
CA LYS A 41 -40.87 -14.98 10.83
C LYS A 41 -41.74 -16.21 10.50
N LEU A 42 -41.43 -16.92 9.41
CA LEU A 42 -42.12 -18.16 9.02
C LEU A 42 -41.70 -19.36 9.87
N ASN A 43 -40.43 -19.46 10.28
CA ASN A 43 -39.97 -20.56 11.14
C ASN A 43 -40.40 -20.44 12.61
N ILE A 44 -40.58 -19.21 13.13
CA ILE A 44 -41.08 -19.00 14.50
C ILE A 44 -42.49 -19.60 14.68
N LYS A 45 -43.28 -19.75 13.62
CA LYS A 45 -44.61 -20.35 13.69
C LYS A 45 -44.67 -21.87 13.57
N THR A 46 -43.58 -22.55 13.20
CA THR A 46 -43.74 -23.93 12.69
C THR A 46 -42.71 -24.96 13.14
N ILE A 47 -41.77 -24.68 14.06
CA ILE A 47 -40.71 -25.64 14.35
C ILE A 47 -40.45 -25.88 15.83
N ASN A 48 -40.96 -27.03 16.29
CA ASN A 48 -40.44 -27.84 17.40
C ASN A 48 -39.63 -29.00 16.78
N LEU A 49 -38.51 -28.72 16.08
CA LEU A 49 -37.67 -29.74 15.44
C LEU A 49 -36.24 -29.72 15.97
N ASN A 50 -35.72 -30.95 16.11
CA ASN A 50 -34.40 -31.32 16.59
C ASN A 50 -33.23 -30.62 15.85
N PHE A 51 -32.23 -30.28 16.66
CA PHE A 51 -31.17 -29.27 16.51
C PHE A 51 -30.08 -29.52 15.43
N LYS A 52 -30.26 -30.42 14.46
CA LYS A 52 -29.17 -30.79 13.51
C LYS A 52 -29.24 -30.15 12.11
N GLY A 53 -30.41 -29.70 11.64
CA GLY A 53 -30.56 -29.14 10.29
C GLY A 53 -30.20 -27.66 10.16
N THR A 54 -30.32 -26.88 11.24
CA THR A 54 -30.13 -25.42 11.25
C THR A 54 -28.68 -24.99 11.00
N SER A 55 -27.70 -25.78 11.47
CA SER A 55 -26.27 -25.44 11.31
C SER A 55 -25.78 -25.55 9.87
N ILE A 56 -26.29 -26.50 9.08
CA ILE A 56 -25.93 -26.68 7.67
C ILE A 56 -26.53 -25.56 6.81
N PHE A 57 -27.75 -25.14 7.14
CA PHE A 57 -28.45 -24.09 6.40
C PHE A 57 -27.83 -22.70 6.63
N ILE A 58 -27.46 -22.38 7.87
CA ILE A 58 -26.73 -21.14 8.22
C ILE A 58 -25.36 -21.10 7.51
N PHE A 59 -24.68 -22.24 7.40
CA PHE A 59 -23.41 -22.33 6.69
C PHE A 59 -23.54 -22.03 5.18
N PHE A 60 -24.60 -22.52 4.52
CA PHE A 60 -24.86 -22.23 3.10
C PHE A 60 -25.21 -20.75 2.85
N ILE A 61 -26.02 -20.14 3.72
CA ILE A 61 -26.40 -18.71 3.60
C ILE A 61 -25.19 -17.79 3.78
N LEU A 62 -24.25 -18.14 4.66
CA LEU A 62 -23.07 -17.31 4.92
C LEU A 62 -21.95 -17.50 3.88
N THR A 63 -21.88 -18.65 3.21
CA THR A 63 -20.78 -18.96 2.26
C THR A 63 -21.09 -18.60 0.82
N ILE A 64 -22.36 -18.68 0.39
CA ILE A 64 -22.75 -18.36 -0.99
C ILE A 64 -22.37 -16.91 -1.40
N PRO A 65 -22.58 -15.87 -0.58
CA PRO A 65 -22.21 -14.49 -0.94
C PRO A 65 -20.70 -14.28 -1.12
N PHE A 66 -19.88 -15.03 -0.37
CA PHE A 66 -18.42 -14.99 -0.49
C PHE A 66 -17.94 -15.66 -1.79
N ILE A 67 -18.58 -16.75 -2.19
CA ILE A 67 -18.22 -17.50 -3.40
C ILE A 67 -18.70 -16.73 -4.65
N THR A 68 -19.92 -16.21 -4.65
CA THR A 68 -20.47 -15.49 -5.81
C THR A 68 -19.88 -14.08 -5.94
N GLY A 69 -19.65 -13.37 -4.84
CA GLY A 69 -18.97 -12.07 -4.84
C GLY A 69 -17.50 -12.15 -5.28
N GLY A 70 -16.79 -13.21 -4.89
CA GLY A 70 -15.42 -13.46 -5.33
C GLY A 70 -15.31 -13.82 -6.82
N PHE A 71 -16.25 -14.62 -7.34
CA PHE A 71 -16.27 -15.00 -8.76
C PHE A 71 -16.68 -13.84 -9.68
N PHE A 72 -17.62 -13.00 -9.28
CA PHE A 72 -18.05 -11.85 -10.09
C PHE A 72 -16.95 -10.78 -10.21
N SER A 73 -16.16 -10.58 -9.14
CA SER A 73 -15.02 -9.66 -9.15
C SER A 73 -13.90 -10.11 -10.09
N LEU A 74 -13.73 -11.43 -10.27
CA LEU A 74 -12.75 -12.01 -11.21
C LEU A 74 -13.22 -11.97 -12.68
N ILE A 75 -14.52 -12.01 -12.96
CA ILE A 75 -15.06 -12.02 -14.33
C ILE A 75 -15.09 -10.61 -14.94
N LEU A 76 -15.23 -9.56 -14.13
CA LEU A 76 -15.29 -8.17 -14.61
C LEU A 76 -13.92 -7.57 -14.96
N ASP A 77 -12.83 -8.20 -14.56
CA ASP A 77 -11.48 -7.74 -14.89
C ASP A 77 -10.93 -8.50 -16.12
N ARG A 78 -11.12 -7.90 -17.30
CA ARG A 78 -10.60 -8.43 -18.59
C ARG A 78 -9.06 -8.46 -18.69
N SER A 79 -8.33 -7.97 -17.67
CA SER A 79 -6.86 -7.90 -17.66
C SER A 79 -6.16 -9.07 -16.93
N ILE A 80 -6.92 -10.08 -16.50
CA ILE A 80 -6.36 -11.19 -15.74
C ILE A 80 -5.68 -12.20 -16.67
N SER A 81 -4.35 -12.28 -16.57
CA SER A 81 -3.53 -13.26 -17.29
C SER A 81 -3.82 -14.71 -16.84
N GLN A 82 -3.62 -15.69 -17.73
CA GLN A 82 -3.77 -17.12 -17.39
C GLN A 82 -2.93 -17.54 -16.17
N GLU A 83 -1.81 -16.86 -15.91
CA GLU A 83 -0.96 -17.06 -14.74
C GLU A 83 -1.67 -16.71 -13.42
N LYS A 84 -2.47 -15.63 -13.39
CA LYS A 84 -3.27 -15.26 -12.20
C LYS A 84 -4.39 -16.27 -11.92
N ILE A 85 -5.01 -16.83 -12.96
CA ILE A 85 -6.03 -17.89 -12.84
C ILE A 85 -5.39 -19.19 -12.33
N GLN A 86 -4.23 -19.58 -12.86
CA GLN A 86 -3.47 -20.73 -12.36
C GLN A 86 -3.02 -20.53 -10.91
N ASN A 87 -2.58 -19.33 -10.53
CA ASN A 87 -2.20 -19.02 -9.16
C ASN A 87 -3.40 -19.03 -8.19
N SER A 88 -4.59 -18.61 -8.62
CA SER A 88 -5.84 -18.75 -7.87
C SER A 88 -6.23 -20.22 -7.64
N LEU A 89 -6.11 -21.06 -8.68
CA LEU A 89 -6.34 -22.50 -8.60
C LEU A 89 -5.28 -23.24 -7.76
N LEU A 90 -4.03 -22.78 -7.78
CA LEU A 90 -2.97 -23.29 -6.90
C LEU A 90 -3.21 -22.89 -5.44
N LEU A 91 -3.68 -21.66 -5.21
CA LEU A 91 -4.00 -21.16 -3.88
C LEU A 91 -5.21 -21.92 -3.29
N SER A 92 -6.22 -22.24 -4.10
CA SER A 92 -7.35 -23.07 -3.66
C SER A 92 -6.92 -24.51 -3.37
N HIS A 93 -6.01 -25.09 -4.16
CA HIS A 93 -5.40 -26.39 -3.84
C HIS A 93 -4.50 -26.34 -2.57
N CYS A 94 -3.79 -25.23 -2.32
CA CYS A 94 -2.98 -25.06 -1.12
C CYS A 94 -3.83 -24.80 0.14
N ILE A 95 -4.96 -24.09 0.03
CA ILE A 95 -5.95 -23.94 1.11
C ILE A 95 -6.58 -25.31 1.45
N ILE A 96 -6.77 -26.17 0.45
CA ILE A 96 -7.16 -27.57 0.67
C ILE A 96 -6.05 -28.37 1.38
N CYS A 97 -4.77 -28.02 1.20
CA CYS A 97 -3.66 -28.69 1.89
C CYS A 97 -3.35 -28.15 3.29
N LEU A 98 -3.74 -26.92 3.61
CA LEU A 98 -3.50 -26.26 4.90
C LEU A 98 -4.82 -25.77 5.48
N LEU A 99 -5.46 -26.63 6.27
CA LEU A 99 -6.71 -26.26 6.94
C LEU A 99 -6.38 -25.52 8.25
N PRO A 100 -6.83 -24.26 8.41
CA PRO A 100 -6.82 -23.62 9.72
C PRO A 100 -7.82 -24.37 10.61
N LEU A 101 -7.31 -24.98 11.68
CA LEU A 101 -8.12 -25.60 12.72
C LEU A 101 -8.44 -24.58 13.81
N LYS A 102 -9.46 -24.86 14.64
CA LYS A 102 -9.70 -24.11 15.88
C LYS A 102 -8.39 -24.04 16.70
N ASN A 103 -8.13 -22.88 17.31
CA ASN A 103 -6.96 -22.55 18.15
C ASN A 103 -5.65 -22.26 17.38
N ASN A 104 -5.72 -21.62 16.20
CA ASN A 104 -4.55 -21.19 15.41
C ASN A 104 -3.60 -22.33 15.02
N VAL A 105 -4.10 -23.57 14.94
CA VAL A 105 -3.32 -24.73 14.51
C VAL A 105 -3.47 -24.90 13.01
N ILE A 106 -2.37 -24.80 12.28
CA ILE A 106 -2.32 -25.09 10.84
C ILE A 106 -1.96 -26.56 10.68
N LYS A 107 -2.76 -27.34 9.95
CA LYS A 107 -2.46 -28.74 9.68
C LYS A 107 -2.08 -28.92 8.21
N CYS A 108 -0.92 -29.51 7.94
CA CYS A 108 -0.59 -29.97 6.60
C CYS A 108 -1.29 -31.30 6.32
N ASN A 109 -2.18 -31.34 5.35
CA ASN A 109 -2.90 -32.56 4.98
C ASN A 109 -2.02 -33.61 4.30
N HIS A 110 -0.82 -33.24 3.83
CA HIS A 110 0.11 -34.18 3.19
C HIS A 110 0.96 -34.96 4.21
N CYS A 111 1.57 -34.27 5.19
CA CYS A 111 2.40 -34.92 6.22
C CYS A 111 1.69 -35.08 7.58
N ASN A 112 0.42 -34.67 7.68
CA ASN A 112 -0.42 -34.72 8.87
C ASN A 112 0.11 -33.91 10.08
N TYR A 113 1.17 -33.12 9.90
CA TYR A 113 1.81 -32.35 10.96
C TYR A 113 0.99 -31.11 11.33
N LYS A 114 0.94 -30.81 12.63
CA LYS A 114 0.24 -29.66 13.20
C LYS A 114 1.24 -28.58 13.58
N TYR A 115 1.01 -27.36 13.12
CA TYR A 115 1.82 -26.18 13.42
C TYR A 115 1.00 -25.22 14.26
N HIS A 116 1.58 -24.70 15.32
CA HIS A 116 0.97 -23.67 16.17
C HIS A 116 1.42 -22.26 15.78
N SER A 117 2.37 -22.13 14.84
CA SER A 117 2.79 -20.86 14.27
C SER A 117 3.44 -21.06 12.90
N TRP A 118 3.46 -20.00 12.08
CA TRP A 118 4.19 -19.99 10.80
C TRP A 118 5.69 -20.23 10.96
N HIS A 119 6.28 -19.88 12.11
CA HIS A 119 7.68 -20.15 12.41
C HIS A 119 7.95 -21.67 12.54
N GLN A 120 7.02 -22.43 13.14
CA GLN A 120 7.11 -23.89 13.20
C GLN A 120 7.00 -24.55 11.83
N VAL A 121 6.25 -23.94 10.90
CA VAL A 121 6.17 -24.40 9.49
C VAL A 121 7.54 -24.32 8.82
N LYS A 122 8.27 -23.20 9.00
CA LYS A 122 9.62 -23.01 8.44
C LYS A 122 10.63 -24.01 9.04
N ASN A 123 10.61 -24.22 10.35
CA ASN A 123 11.56 -25.12 11.04
C ASN A 123 11.30 -26.62 10.77
N HIS A 124 10.05 -27.03 10.56
CA HIS A 124 9.73 -28.42 10.24
C HIS A 124 10.26 -28.82 8.86
N ASN A 125 10.29 -27.89 7.90
CA ASN A 125 10.77 -28.16 6.56
C ASN A 125 12.29 -28.40 6.54
N GLN A 126 13.05 -27.62 7.31
CA GLN A 126 14.50 -27.80 7.48
C GLN A 126 14.87 -29.16 8.09
N LYS A 127 14.01 -29.72 8.94
CA LYS A 127 14.29 -30.98 9.64
C LYS A 127 13.86 -32.24 8.90
N THR A 128 12.88 -32.16 8.00
CA THR A 128 12.22 -33.37 7.50
C THR A 128 12.45 -33.68 6.04
N ASN A 129 12.88 -32.73 5.18
CA ASN A 129 13.06 -32.92 3.72
C ASN A 129 11.90 -33.66 3.01
N LYS A 130 10.72 -33.78 3.64
CA LYS A 130 9.70 -34.76 3.29
C LYS A 130 8.50 -34.18 2.56
N CYS A 131 8.38 -32.85 2.46
CA CYS A 131 7.24 -32.24 1.80
C CYS A 131 7.68 -31.25 0.71
N MET A 132 7.90 -31.79 -0.49
CA MET A 132 8.22 -31.03 -1.70
C MET A 132 7.15 -29.97 -2.05
N ILE A 133 5.90 -30.17 -1.60
CA ILE A 133 4.79 -29.22 -1.77
C ILE A 133 4.95 -28.02 -0.82
N CYS A 134 5.31 -28.24 0.46
CA CYS A 134 5.57 -27.16 1.42
C CYS A 134 6.79 -26.33 1.02
N GLU A 135 7.83 -26.97 0.47
CA GLU A 135 9.04 -26.30 -0.01
C GLU A 135 8.78 -25.43 -1.25
N LYS A 136 8.01 -25.92 -2.22
CA LYS A 136 7.58 -25.12 -3.39
C LYS A 136 6.66 -23.96 -2.98
N PHE A 137 5.82 -24.15 -1.97
CA PHE A 137 4.96 -23.09 -1.44
C PHE A 137 5.76 -22.02 -0.70
N LEU A 138 6.67 -22.41 0.19
CA LEU A 138 7.51 -21.47 0.95
C LEU A 138 8.49 -20.71 0.05
N SER A 139 9.12 -21.37 -0.93
CA SER A 139 10.02 -20.69 -1.88
C SER A 139 9.28 -19.69 -2.78
N LYS A 140 8.08 -20.03 -3.28
CA LYS A 140 7.23 -19.08 -4.02
C LYS A 140 6.69 -17.96 -3.14
N ASN A 141 6.31 -18.23 -1.89
CA ASN A 141 5.82 -17.20 -0.98
C ASN A 141 6.93 -16.27 -0.48
N ASP A 142 8.13 -16.77 -0.16
CA ASP A 142 9.23 -15.88 0.23
C ASP A 142 9.64 -14.99 -0.97
N GLN A 143 9.62 -15.50 -2.21
CA GLN A 143 9.82 -14.69 -3.42
C GLN A 143 8.70 -13.65 -3.64
N ASN A 144 7.43 -14.02 -3.40
CA ASN A 144 6.30 -13.09 -3.52
C ASN A 144 6.23 -12.07 -2.38
N ILE A 145 6.54 -12.44 -1.13
CA ILE A 145 6.59 -11.54 0.01
C ILE A 145 7.74 -10.53 -0.16
N GLN A 146 8.89 -10.96 -0.66
CA GLN A 146 9.98 -10.05 -1.05
C GLN A 146 9.65 -9.18 -2.27
N LYS A 147 8.68 -9.56 -3.11
CA LYS A 147 8.20 -8.73 -4.24
C LYS A 147 7.12 -7.75 -3.83
N ILE A 148 6.21 -8.13 -2.93
CA ILE A 148 5.10 -7.30 -2.44
C ILE A 148 5.63 -6.19 -1.52
N SER A 149 6.74 -6.40 -0.80
CA SER A 149 7.39 -5.39 0.04
C SER A 149 8.27 -4.37 -0.70
N LYS A 150 8.40 -4.46 -2.04
CA LYS A 150 9.40 -3.67 -2.80
C LYS A 150 8.89 -2.37 -3.41
N LYS A 151 7.59 -2.11 -3.44
CA LYS A 151 7.10 -0.84 -4.01
C LYS A 151 7.27 0.25 -2.95
N PRO A 152 7.99 1.35 -3.25
CA PRO A 152 8.07 2.47 -2.33
C PRO A 152 6.66 3.01 -2.07
N ASN A 153 6.40 3.40 -0.82
CA ASN A 153 5.18 4.11 -0.47
C ASN A 153 5.13 5.44 -1.24
N ASN A 154 3.94 6.02 -1.39
CA ASN A 154 3.77 7.36 -1.93
C ASN A 154 4.21 8.44 -0.91
N ILE A 155 5.29 8.20 -0.17
CA ILE A 155 5.88 9.13 0.79
C ILE A 155 7.16 9.68 0.18
N VAL A 156 7.33 11.01 0.25
CA VAL A 156 8.55 11.70 -0.15
C VAL A 156 9.15 12.40 1.06
N ILE A 157 10.41 12.08 1.34
CA ILE A 157 11.23 12.75 2.33
C ILE A 157 11.97 13.88 1.64
N ILE A 158 11.72 15.12 2.04
CA ILE A 158 12.36 16.31 1.47
C ILE A 158 13.57 16.69 2.32
N ASP A 159 14.69 16.89 1.64
CA ASP A 159 15.86 17.59 2.16
C ASP A 159 15.65 19.10 2.03
N GLY A 160 15.06 19.71 3.06
CA GLY A 160 14.66 21.12 3.02
C GLY A 160 15.86 22.07 2.95
N ALA A 161 17.02 21.69 3.47
CA ALA A 161 18.22 22.52 3.39
C ALA A 161 18.79 22.55 1.98
N ASN A 162 18.89 21.40 1.30
CA ASN A 162 19.31 21.33 -0.09
C ASN A 162 18.37 22.12 -1.01
N LEU A 163 17.06 21.94 -0.81
CA LEU A 163 16.02 22.57 -1.60
C LEU A 163 15.97 24.10 -1.42
N ALA A 164 16.02 24.59 -0.18
CA ALA A 164 16.03 26.01 0.09
C ALA A 164 17.30 26.69 -0.45
N CYS A 165 18.45 26.00 -0.40
CA CYS A 165 19.74 26.58 -0.79
C CYS A 165 20.09 26.45 -2.28
N ASP A 166 19.20 25.87 -3.10
CA ASP A 166 19.40 25.78 -4.55
C ASP A 166 19.23 27.15 -5.24
N SER A 167 18.57 28.10 -4.56
CA SER A 167 18.59 29.53 -4.90
C SER A 167 19.61 30.31 -4.07
N ARG A 168 20.02 31.48 -4.56
CA ARG A 168 20.79 32.47 -3.81
C ARG A 168 20.06 33.81 -3.85
N PRO A 169 19.54 34.30 -2.71
CA PRO A 169 19.60 33.74 -1.35
C PRO A 169 18.76 32.45 -1.19
N ALA A 170 18.95 31.75 -0.07
CA ALA A 170 18.13 30.58 0.24
C ALA A 170 16.70 31.01 0.58
N THR A 171 15.70 30.28 0.11
CA THR A 171 14.28 30.65 0.30
C THR A 171 13.44 29.50 0.83
N VAL A 172 12.47 29.82 1.67
CA VAL A 172 11.44 28.89 2.16
C VAL A 172 10.43 28.59 1.06
N GLU A 173 10.23 29.53 0.14
CA GLU A 173 9.34 29.38 -1.01
C GLU A 173 9.66 28.15 -1.86
N ASN A 174 10.94 27.83 -2.06
CA ASN A 174 11.33 26.61 -2.79
C ASN A 174 10.82 25.33 -2.11
N ILE A 175 10.79 25.31 -0.77
CA ILE A 175 10.24 24.19 0.00
C ILE A 175 8.73 24.09 -0.24
N LYS A 176 8.01 25.22 -0.17
CA LYS A 176 6.56 25.28 -0.39
C LYS A 176 6.19 24.81 -1.79
N LEU A 177 6.84 25.30 -2.83
CA LEU A 177 6.63 24.90 -4.21
C LEU A 177 6.81 23.39 -4.42
N ALA A 178 7.84 22.80 -3.80
CA ALA A 178 8.05 21.36 -3.88
C ALA A 178 6.95 20.57 -3.16
N GLN A 179 6.56 21.00 -1.95
CA GLN A 179 5.48 20.37 -1.18
C GLN A 179 4.18 20.39 -1.97
N GLU A 180 3.78 21.54 -2.50
CA GLU A 180 2.56 21.70 -3.29
C GLU A 180 2.57 20.81 -4.54
N LEU A 181 3.68 20.81 -5.28
CA LEU A 181 3.81 19.97 -6.47
C LEU A 181 3.71 18.48 -6.13
N LEU A 182 4.37 18.01 -5.07
CA LEU A 182 4.33 16.61 -4.64
C LEU A 182 2.95 16.20 -4.14
N ILE A 183 2.30 17.04 -3.32
CA ILE A 183 0.94 16.80 -2.83
C ILE A 183 -0.05 16.74 -4.01
N ALA A 184 0.08 17.65 -4.98
CA ALA A 184 -0.75 17.64 -6.20
C ALA A 184 -0.54 16.37 -7.05
N LYS A 185 0.60 15.69 -6.91
CA LYS A 185 0.89 14.40 -7.55
C LYS A 185 0.44 13.20 -6.72
N GLY A 186 -0.15 13.42 -5.54
CA GLY A 186 -0.67 12.38 -4.65
C GLY A 186 0.37 11.76 -3.73
N PHE A 187 1.46 12.48 -3.45
CA PHE A 187 2.44 12.09 -2.43
C PHE A 187 2.09 12.66 -1.06
N GLU A 188 2.34 11.87 -0.02
CA GLU A 188 2.55 12.35 1.34
C GLU A 188 3.97 12.89 1.47
N VAL A 189 4.14 13.98 2.21
CA VAL A 189 5.42 14.70 2.26
C VAL A 189 5.87 14.87 3.70
N ILE A 190 7.14 14.54 3.96
CA ILE A 190 7.80 14.79 5.23
C ILE A 190 9.06 15.61 4.93
N CYS A 191 9.13 16.85 5.44
CA CYS A 191 10.26 17.74 5.19
C CYS A 191 11.16 17.83 6.41
N PHE A 192 12.43 17.49 6.25
CA PHE A 192 13.46 17.69 7.26
C PHE A 192 14.23 18.98 6.97
N VAL A 193 14.53 19.75 8.01
CA VAL A 193 15.27 21.01 7.89
C VAL A 193 16.43 21.07 8.88
N SER A 194 17.57 21.55 8.41
CA SER A 194 18.75 21.78 9.26
C SER A 194 18.48 22.91 10.26
N PRO A 195 18.93 22.80 11.52
CA PRO A 195 18.88 23.91 12.48
C PRO A 195 19.58 25.18 12.00
N SER A 196 20.57 25.03 11.11
CA SER A 196 21.33 26.13 10.54
C SER A 196 20.57 26.92 9.47
N LEU A 197 19.52 26.33 8.87
CA LEU A 197 18.81 26.91 7.72
C LEU A 197 18.17 28.25 8.05
N LYS A 198 17.68 28.44 9.29
CA LYS A 198 17.06 29.69 9.75
C LYS A 198 17.97 30.92 9.66
N TYR A 199 19.29 30.71 9.62
CA TYR A 199 20.28 31.80 9.49
C TYR A 199 20.66 32.08 8.03
N ARG A 200 20.22 31.24 7.09
CA ARG A 200 20.56 31.33 5.65
C ARG A 200 19.39 31.80 4.80
N ILE A 201 18.17 31.54 5.25
CA ILE A 201 16.95 32.03 4.61
C ILE A 201 16.83 33.55 4.71
N LEU A 202 16.08 34.13 3.77
CA LEU A 202 15.71 35.53 3.76
C LEU A 202 15.13 36.00 5.11
N GLU A 203 15.45 37.22 5.50
CA GLU A 203 15.06 37.77 6.80
C GLU A 203 13.53 37.86 6.91
N GLU A 204 12.89 38.30 5.84
CA GLU A 204 11.43 38.41 5.69
C GLU A 204 10.69 37.07 5.81
N GLU A 205 11.35 35.94 5.49
CA GLU A 205 10.76 34.59 5.58
C GLU A 205 11.06 33.91 6.93
N ARG A 206 12.02 34.42 7.71
CA ARG A 206 12.55 33.71 8.90
C ARG A 206 11.48 33.46 9.96
N SER A 207 10.65 34.45 10.25
CA SER A 207 9.60 34.32 11.27
C SER A 207 8.57 33.26 10.89
N GLU A 208 8.16 33.21 9.62
CA GLU A 208 7.24 32.19 9.13
C GLU A 208 7.88 30.80 9.19
N PHE A 209 9.13 30.67 8.77
CA PHE A 209 9.87 29.40 8.83
C PHE A 209 9.95 28.82 10.24
N ILE A 210 10.24 29.65 11.25
CA ILE A 210 10.31 29.22 12.65
C ILE A 210 8.93 28.76 13.12
N ASN A 211 7.87 29.51 12.83
CA ASN A 211 6.50 29.12 13.15
C ASN A 211 6.11 27.78 12.50
N ASP A 212 6.59 27.51 11.30
CA ASP A 212 6.31 26.28 10.58
C ASP A 212 7.05 25.07 11.16
N ILE A 213 8.23 25.27 11.74
CA ILE A 213 8.89 24.26 12.57
C ILE A 213 8.08 24.00 13.84
N GLU A 214 7.66 25.04 14.57
CA GLU A 214 6.91 24.91 15.82
C GLU A 214 5.55 24.23 15.63
N ARG A 215 4.90 24.47 14.49
CA ARG A 215 3.64 23.81 14.09
C ARG A 215 3.84 22.38 13.57
N GLY A 216 5.08 21.91 13.44
CA GLY A 216 5.40 20.59 12.93
C GLY A 216 5.23 20.42 11.42
N ARG A 217 5.15 21.51 10.64
CA ARG A 217 5.16 21.44 9.17
C ARG A 217 6.53 21.02 8.66
N TYR A 218 7.58 21.47 9.34
CA TYR A 218 8.97 21.09 9.09
C TYR A 218 9.55 20.38 10.32
N ILE A 219 10.21 19.25 10.09
CA ILE A 219 10.88 18.49 11.16
C ILE A 219 12.33 18.97 11.22
N GLN A 220 12.67 19.68 12.30
CA GLN A 220 14.05 20.06 12.54
C GLN A 220 14.89 18.84 12.94
N THR A 221 16.02 18.64 12.25
CA THR A 221 17.00 17.60 12.62
C THR A 221 17.77 18.00 13.89
N PRO A 222 18.31 17.04 14.66
CA PRO A 222 19.09 17.39 15.85
C PRO A 222 20.33 18.23 15.51
N ALA A 223 20.66 19.20 16.37
CA ALA A 223 21.88 19.97 16.20
C ALA A 223 23.12 19.06 16.22
N LYS A 224 24.09 19.35 15.34
CA LYS A 224 25.33 18.56 15.18
C LYS A 224 25.13 17.14 14.64
N ALA A 225 23.91 16.77 14.24
CA ALA A 225 23.68 15.55 13.49
C ALA A 225 24.09 15.72 12.01
N TYR A 226 24.40 14.60 11.36
CA TYR A 226 24.44 14.54 9.90
C TYR A 226 23.00 14.56 9.40
N ASP A 227 22.52 15.73 8.95
CA ASP A 227 21.15 15.92 8.44
C ASP A 227 20.78 14.86 7.40
N ASP A 228 21.71 14.59 6.49
CA ASP A 228 21.67 13.51 5.49
C ASP A 228 21.32 12.15 6.10
N LYS A 229 21.95 11.77 7.22
CA LYS A 229 21.71 10.48 7.86
C LYS A 229 20.25 10.33 8.29
N PHE A 230 19.68 11.38 8.88
CA PHE A 230 18.27 11.38 9.32
C PHE A 230 17.32 11.29 8.13
N ILE A 231 17.59 12.02 7.05
CA ILE A 231 16.79 11.98 5.82
C ILE A 231 16.79 10.57 5.22
N LEU A 232 17.97 9.94 5.10
CA LEU A 232 18.12 8.61 4.53
C LEU A 232 17.49 7.52 5.42
N GLU A 233 17.67 7.61 6.74
CA GLU A 233 17.03 6.70 7.69
C GLU A 233 15.51 6.82 7.65
N ALA A 234 14.97 8.03 7.58
CA ALA A 234 13.53 8.25 7.43
C ALA A 234 13.01 7.64 6.11
N ALA A 235 13.70 7.87 5.00
CA ALA A 235 13.30 7.31 3.70
C ALA A 235 13.33 5.77 3.68
N LEU A 236 14.27 5.15 4.40
CA LEU A 236 14.28 3.70 4.58
C LEU A 236 13.13 3.23 5.47
N LYS A 237 12.96 3.86 6.62
CA LYS A 237 11.91 3.52 7.60
C LYS A 237 10.52 3.59 6.99
N PHE A 238 10.23 4.63 6.22
CA PHE A 238 8.93 4.83 5.58
C PHE A 238 8.83 4.20 4.19
N ASN A 239 9.88 3.51 3.73
CA ASN A 239 9.98 2.98 2.37
C ASN A 239 9.63 4.07 1.32
N GLY A 240 10.07 5.30 1.56
CA GLY A 240 9.74 6.48 0.75
C GLY A 240 10.80 6.81 -0.30
N TYR A 241 10.55 7.88 -1.04
CA TYR A 241 11.52 8.55 -1.91
C TYR A 241 12.24 9.67 -1.17
N VAL A 242 13.37 10.13 -1.70
CA VAL A 242 14.10 11.30 -1.20
C VAL A 242 14.13 12.37 -2.27
N LEU A 243 13.68 13.59 -1.97
CA LEU A 243 13.86 14.74 -2.85
C LEU A 243 15.12 15.51 -2.41
N SER A 244 16.22 15.37 -3.16
CA SER A 244 17.46 16.11 -2.96
C SER A 244 18.34 16.03 -4.21
N ASN A 245 19.06 17.11 -4.51
CA ASN A 245 20.12 17.10 -5.52
C ASN A 245 21.43 16.52 -4.97
N ASP A 246 21.58 16.43 -3.64
CA ASP A 246 22.72 15.80 -3.00
C ASP A 246 22.78 14.30 -3.30
N LYS A 247 23.99 13.80 -3.57
CA LYS A 247 24.27 12.39 -3.83
C LYS A 247 24.50 11.61 -2.54
N PHE A 248 24.66 12.28 -1.40
CA PHE A 248 24.95 11.69 -0.10
C PHE A 248 26.20 10.79 -0.17
N SER A 249 27.25 11.25 -0.87
CA SER A 249 28.46 10.45 -1.15
C SER A 249 29.15 9.96 0.11
N ASP A 250 29.00 10.70 1.20
CA ASP A 250 29.72 10.49 2.44
C ASP A 250 29.07 9.39 3.29
N ILE A 251 27.84 8.96 2.95
CA ILE A 251 27.08 7.94 3.69
C ILE A 251 26.90 6.68 2.85
N ILE A 252 28.02 5.95 2.70
CA ILE A 252 28.13 4.74 1.86
C ILE A 252 27.09 3.68 2.23
N GLU A 253 26.74 3.53 3.51
CA GLU A 253 25.82 2.50 4.03
C GLU A 253 24.42 2.53 3.36
N TYR A 254 23.98 3.70 2.91
CA TYR A 254 22.62 3.90 2.38
C TYR A 254 22.57 4.09 0.87
N LYS A 255 23.73 4.28 0.23
CA LYS A 255 23.84 4.63 -1.19
C LYS A 255 23.05 3.67 -2.08
N ASP A 256 23.33 2.38 -1.98
CA ASP A 256 22.69 1.35 -2.82
C ASP A 256 21.19 1.18 -2.53
N LYS A 257 20.75 1.57 -1.33
CA LYS A 257 19.35 1.41 -0.91
C LYS A 257 18.47 2.57 -1.35
N ILE A 258 19.04 3.75 -1.63
CA ILE A 258 18.31 4.99 -1.90
C ILE A 258 18.54 5.52 -3.31
N GLN A 259 19.61 5.11 -4.00
CA GLN A 259 19.92 5.59 -5.35
C GLN A 259 18.72 5.50 -6.31
N ASP A 260 17.99 4.38 -6.30
CA ASP A 260 16.80 4.15 -7.14
C ASP A 260 15.50 4.78 -6.59
N ARG A 261 15.60 5.55 -5.50
CA ARG A 261 14.50 6.23 -4.81
C ARG A 261 14.77 7.72 -4.61
N ARG A 262 15.88 8.24 -5.14
CA ARG A 262 16.18 9.67 -5.13
C ARG A 262 15.46 10.36 -6.29
N MET A 263 14.74 11.42 -6.00
CA MET A 263 14.19 12.38 -6.96
C MET A 263 15.09 13.61 -6.94
N THR A 264 15.51 14.06 -8.12
CA THR A 264 16.25 15.31 -8.28
C THR A 264 15.29 16.41 -8.73
N PHE A 265 15.71 17.66 -8.59
CA PHE A 265 14.90 18.80 -9.00
C PHE A 265 15.75 19.87 -9.70
N THR A 266 15.07 20.79 -10.38
CA THR A 266 15.67 21.99 -10.97
C THR A 266 14.71 23.15 -10.76
N LEU A 267 15.24 24.28 -10.30
CA LEU A 267 14.51 25.53 -10.23
C LEU A 267 14.69 26.30 -11.53
N VAL A 268 13.58 26.70 -12.17
CA VAL A 268 13.57 27.52 -13.39
C VAL A 268 12.67 28.72 -13.15
N LYS A 269 13.29 29.88 -12.93
CA LYS A 269 12.59 31.10 -12.47
C LYS A 269 11.91 30.82 -11.13
N ASP A 270 10.58 30.86 -11.10
CA ASP A 270 9.75 30.67 -9.91
C ASP A 270 9.02 29.31 -9.94
N GLU A 271 9.48 28.39 -10.79
CA GLU A 271 8.90 27.04 -10.90
C GLU A 271 9.92 25.97 -10.51
N ILE A 272 9.44 24.94 -9.80
CA ILE A 272 10.20 23.74 -9.51
C ILE A 272 9.82 22.61 -10.47
N ILE A 273 10.83 22.00 -11.07
CA ILE A 273 10.69 20.82 -11.93
C ILE A 273 11.33 19.63 -11.21
N ILE A 274 10.53 18.62 -10.86
CA ILE A 274 11.00 17.40 -10.19
C ILE A 274 11.13 16.26 -11.22
N ASP A 275 12.26 15.55 -11.24
CA ASP A 275 12.47 14.38 -12.07
C ASP A 275 11.83 13.13 -11.43
N PHE A 276 10.67 12.74 -11.97
CA PHE A 276 9.91 11.57 -11.55
C PHE A 276 10.34 10.26 -12.25
N LYS A 277 11.44 10.21 -13.01
CA LYS A 277 11.86 8.97 -13.73
C LYS A 277 11.97 7.76 -12.81
N ASN A 278 12.53 7.94 -11.62
CA ASN A 278 12.70 6.86 -10.63
C ASN A 278 11.36 6.41 -10.00
N TYR A 279 10.32 7.23 -10.11
CA TYR A 279 8.96 6.88 -9.71
C TYR A 279 8.20 6.18 -10.84
N ALA A 280 8.29 6.71 -12.07
CA ALA A 280 7.54 6.22 -13.22
C ALA A 280 7.93 4.79 -13.64
N SER A 281 9.20 4.41 -13.50
CA SER A 281 9.70 3.07 -13.83
C SER A 281 9.14 1.94 -12.95
N LYS A 282 8.46 2.28 -11.85
CA LYS A 282 7.92 1.32 -10.86
C LYS A 282 6.39 1.34 -10.75
N LYS A 283 5.69 2.03 -11.65
CA LYS A 283 4.22 1.97 -11.72
C LYS A 283 3.83 0.66 -12.43
N PRO A 284 3.01 -0.21 -11.79
CA PRO A 284 2.60 -1.50 -12.35
C PRO A 284 1.76 -1.34 -13.60
#